data_AF-E0CY71-F1
#
_entry.id   AF-E0CY71-F1
#
_cell.length_a   1.000
_cell.length_b   1.000
_cell.length_c   1.000
_cell.angle_alpha   90.00
_cell.angle_beta   90.00
_cell.angle_gamma   90.00
#
_symmetry.space_group_name_H-M   'P 1'
#
loop_
_entity.id
_entity.type
_entity.pdbx_description
1 polymer ?
#
loop_
_entity_poly.entity_id
_entity_poly.type
_entity_poly.pdbx_seq_one_letter_code
_entity_poly.pdbx_strand_id
1 'polypeptide(L)' 'MDTEREALQCTAYPEVQSFCQRHGLAFEVVDLRWGIPNTQATDYLTTELCLEELERCQKTSIGPAFVLLSGRSSLAY' A
#
# COMPACT_ATOMS: atom_id res chain seq x y z
N MET A 1 10.54 -7.16 6.20
CA MET A 1 9.78 -6.22 5.37
C MET A 1 9.86 -6.58 3.90
N ASP A 2 11.04 -6.97 3.38
CA ASP A 2 11.18 -7.29 1.95
C ASP A 2 10.38 -8.52 1.52
N THR A 3 10.29 -9.57 2.35
CA THR A 3 9.47 -10.75 2.06
C THR A 3 7.97 -10.45 1.97
N GLU A 4 7.44 -9.59 2.85
CA GLU A 4 6.02 -9.18 2.76
C GLU A 4 5.78 -8.35 1.51
N ARG A 5 6.70 -7.45 1.17
CA ARG A 5 6.64 -6.63 -0.04
C ARG A 5 6.71 -7.49 -1.31
N GLU A 6 7.60 -8.48 -1.34
CA GLU A 6 7.73 -9.43 -2.44
C GLU A 6 6.45 -10.26 -2.60
N ALA A 7 5.87 -10.74 -1.51
CA ALA A 7 4.58 -11.45 -1.57
C ALA A 7 3.45 -10.57 -2.12
N LEU A 8 3.43 -9.27 -1.76
CA LEU A 8 2.47 -8.31 -2.32
C LEU A 8 2.69 -8.13 -3.82
N GLN A 9 3.94 -7.92 -4.26
CA GLN A 9 4.28 -7.67 -5.66
C GLN A 9 4.09 -8.88 -6.57
N CYS A 10 4.52 -10.05 -6.13
CA CYS A 10 4.52 -11.26 -6.95
C CYS A 10 3.17 -11.99 -6.94
N THR A 11 2.39 -11.86 -5.87
CA THR A 11 1.17 -12.65 -5.68
C THR A 11 -0.07 -11.77 -5.56
N ALA A 12 -0.12 -10.87 -4.57
CA ALA A 12 -1.36 -10.16 -4.26
C ALA A 12 -1.76 -9.13 -5.32
N TYR A 13 -0.83 -8.27 -5.77
CA TYR A 13 -1.13 -7.19 -6.73
C TYR A 13 -1.62 -7.74 -8.09
N PRO A 14 -1.00 -8.78 -8.69
CA PRO A 14 -1.50 -9.36 -9.93
C PRO A 14 -2.93 -9.92 -9.81
N GLU A 15 -3.26 -10.57 -8.69
CA GLU A 15 -4.61 -11.11 -8.45
C GLU A 15 -5.65 -10.00 -8.34
N VAL A 16 -5.36 -8.94 -7.56
CA VAL A 16 -6.25 -7.79 -7.40
C VAL A 16 -6.40 -7.04 -8.72
N GLN A 17 -5.31 -6.82 -9.45
CA GLN A 17 -5.36 -6.18 -10.77
C GLN A 17 -6.26 -6.96 -11.73
N SER A 18 -6.11 -8.28 -11.78
CA SER A 18 -6.94 -9.15 -12.62
C SER A 18 -8.42 -9.08 -12.21
N PHE A 19 -8.70 -9.00 -10.91
CA PHE A 19 -10.06 -8.83 -10.40
C PHE A 19 -10.67 -7.48 -10.82
N CYS A 20 -9.95 -6.38 -10.63
CA CYS A 20 -10.39 -5.04 -11.02
C CYS A 20 -10.64 -4.94 -12.53
N GLN A 21 -9.72 -5.46 -13.35
CA GLN A 21 -9.87 -5.47 -14.81
C GLN A 21 -11.13 -6.19 -15.27
N ARG A 22 -11.47 -7.35 -14.67
CA ARG A 22 -12.71 -8.08 -15.00
C ARG A 22 -13.98 -7.29 -14.68
N HIS A 23 -13.91 -6.32 -13.79
CA HIS A 23 -15.02 -5.46 -13.39
C HIS A 23 -14.96 -4.07 -14.03
N GLY A 24 -14.04 -3.83 -14.96
CA GLY A 24 -13.86 -2.52 -15.60
C GLY A 24 -13.30 -1.44 -14.66
N LEU A 25 -12.62 -1.84 -13.60
CA LEU A 25 -12.02 -0.95 -12.61
C LEU A 25 -10.53 -0.77 -12.85
N ALA A 26 -10.02 0.44 -12.60
CA ALA A 26 -8.59 0.70 -12.53
C ALA A 26 -8.04 0.22 -11.17
N PHE A 27 -6.79 -0.25 -11.18
CA PHE A 27 -6.06 -0.63 -9.98
C PHE A 27 -4.69 0.04 -10.01
N GLU A 28 -4.37 0.77 -8.94
CA GLU A 28 -3.11 1.49 -8.77
C GLU A 28 -2.51 1.15 -7.41
N VAL A 29 -1.19 1.01 -7.37
CA VAL A 29 -0.43 0.75 -6.15
C VAL A 29 0.50 1.93 -5.88
N VAL A 30 0.46 2.45 -4.66
CA VAL A 30 1.36 3.51 -4.19
C VAL A 30 2.11 2.99 -2.98
N ASP A 31 3.43 2.96 -3.09
CA ASP A 31 4.32 2.51 -2.02
C ASP A 31 5.13 3.67 -1.48
N LEU A 32 4.59 4.33 -0.45
CA LEU A 32 5.18 5.54 0.13
C LEU A 32 6.52 5.29 0.87
N ARG A 33 6.95 4.04 0.98
CA ARG A 33 8.23 3.69 1.63
C ARG A 33 9.30 3.31 0.61
N TRP A 34 8.96 3.17 -0.67
CA TRP A 34 9.93 2.78 -1.69
C TRP A 34 10.93 3.91 -1.93
N GLY A 35 12.22 3.59 -1.86
CA GLY A 35 13.31 4.56 -2.10
C GLY A 35 13.56 5.55 -0.96
N ILE A 36 12.86 5.43 0.18
CA ILE A 36 13.15 6.22 1.38
C ILE A 36 14.17 5.47 2.24
N PRO A 37 15.34 6.06 2.56
CA PRO A 37 16.29 5.45 3.48
C PRO A 37 15.64 5.19 4.84
N ASN A 38 15.93 4.04 5.45
CA ASN A 38 15.36 3.65 6.76
C ASN A 38 15.59 4.69 7.87
N THR A 39 16.59 5.57 7.75
CA THR A 39 16.85 6.67 8.69
C THR A 39 15.85 7.83 8.60
N GLN A 40 15.15 8.00 7.46
CA GLN A 40 14.14 9.04 7.24
C GLN A 40 12.69 8.53 7.37
N ALA A 41 12.49 7.20 7.39
CA ALA A 41 11.18 6.57 7.57
C ALA A 41 10.58 6.76 8.98
N THR A 42 11.34 7.33 9.91
CA THR A 42 10.96 7.52 11.32
C THR A 42 10.33 8.89 11.59
N ASP A 43 10.45 9.85 10.66
CA ASP A 43 10.07 11.24 10.92
C ASP A 43 8.76 11.65 10.24
N TYR A 44 8.12 12.62 10.89
CA TYR A 44 6.85 13.32 10.62
C TYR A 44 6.48 13.50 9.13
N LEU A 45 7.48 13.68 8.25
CA LEU A 45 7.36 13.74 6.79
C LEU A 45 6.60 12.54 6.19
N THR A 46 6.78 11.35 6.76
CA THR A 46 6.10 10.14 6.27
C THR A 46 4.60 10.16 6.56
N THR A 47 4.19 10.78 7.68
CA THR A 47 2.79 10.83 8.11
C THR A 47 1.97 11.81 7.27
N GLU A 48 2.51 13.00 6.99
CA GLU A 48 1.85 14.00 6.15
C GLU A 48 1.58 13.44 4.75
N LEU A 49 2.59 12.82 4.13
CA LEU A 49 2.44 12.12 2.84
C LEU A 49 1.37 11.02 2.88
N CYS A 50 1.28 10.26 3.97
CA CYS A 50 0.22 9.25 4.12
C CYS A 50 -1.17 9.89 4.20
N LEU A 51 -1.31 11.05 4.86
CA LEU A 51 -2.59 11.76 4.99
C LEU A 51 -3.01 12.40 3.66
N GLU A 52 -2.07 12.99 2.92
CA GLU A 52 -2.31 13.55 1.58
C GLU A 52 -2.78 12.47 0.61
N GLU A 53 -2.14 11.30 0.62
CA GLU A 53 -2.56 10.16 -0.18
C GLU A 53 -3.93 9.61 0.24
N LEU A 54 -4.21 9.57 1.53
CA LEU A 54 -5.53 9.17 2.03
C LEU A 54 -6.61 10.14 1.54
N GLU A 55 -6.34 11.45 1.54
CA GLU A 55 -7.26 12.46 1.02
C GLU A 55 -7.46 12.31 -0.50
N ARG A 56 -6.38 12.01 -1.24
CA ARG A 56 -6.44 11.73 -2.67
C ARG A 56 -7.34 10.53 -2.96
N CYS A 57 -7.14 9.42 -2.26
CA CYS A 57 -7.96 8.22 -2.43
C CYS A 57 -9.43 8.45 -2.08
N GLN A 58 -9.73 9.29 -1.07
CA GLN A 58 -11.11 9.69 -0.76
C GLN A 58 -11.77 10.48 -1.89
N LYS A 59 -11.02 11.32 -2.61
CA LYS A 59 -11.52 12.13 -3.73
C LYS A 59 -11.70 11.34 -5.02
N THR A 60 -10.90 10.28 -5.23
CA THR A 60 -10.85 9.55 -6.51
C THR A 60 -11.50 8.15 -6.47
N SER A 61 -11.66 7.54 -5.29
CA SER A 61 -12.22 6.18 -5.18
C SER A 61 -13.74 6.17 -5.45
N ILE A 62 -14.19 5.13 -6.14
CA ILE A 62 -15.61 4.85 -6.41
C ILE A 62 -16.24 4.06 -5.23
N GLY A 63 -15.44 3.63 -4.25
CA GLY A 63 -15.84 2.76 -3.15
C GLY A 63 -15.04 3.04 -1.87
N PRO A 64 -14.67 2.00 -1.07
CA PRO A 64 -13.81 2.20 0.10
C PRO A 64 -12.57 3.01 -0.27
N ALA A 65 -12.30 4.08 0.46
CA ALA A 65 -11.20 4.99 0.16
C ALA A 65 -9.83 4.41 0.53
N PHE A 66 -9.76 3.44 1.45
CA PHE A 66 -8.52 2.78 1.82
C PHE A 66 -8.76 1.39 2.41
N VAL A 67 -7.72 0.55 2.37
CA VAL A 67 -7.64 -0.74 3.07
C VAL A 67 -6.32 -0.77 3.83
N LEU A 68 -6.36 -1.10 5.11
CA LEU A 68 -5.16 -1.27 5.93
C LEU A 68 -4.78 -2.75 5.98
N LEU A 69 -3.56 -3.06 5.55
CA LEU A 69 -2.93 -4.37 5.78
C LEU A 69 -2.00 -4.24 6.99
N SER A 70 -2.29 -5.01 8.05
CA SER A 70 -1.46 -5.06 9.25
C SER A 70 -0.83 -6.44 9.37
N GLY A 71 0.49 -6.50 9.23
CA GLY A 71 1.28 -7.70 9.49
C GLY A 71 1.73 -7.75 10.95
N ARG A 72 1.66 -8.93 11.57
CA ARG A 72 2.36 -9.20 12.83
C ARG A 72 3.62 -10.00 12.51
N SER A 73 4.78 -9.42 12.77
CA SER A 73 6.02 -10.19 12.83
C SER A 73 5.99 -11.01 14.11
N SER A 74 5.56 -12.27 14.05
CA SER A 74 5.81 -13.21 15.14
C SER A 74 7.29 -13.55 15.12
N LEU A 75 8.10 -12.76 15.82
CA LEU A 75 9.36 -13.29 16.35
C LEU A 75 8.97 -14.35 17.39
N ALA A 76 8.84 -15.59 16.92
CA ALA A 76 8.96 -16.75 17.78
C ALA A 76 10.45 -17.01 17.97
N TYR A 77 10.90 -16.73 19.19
CA TYR A 77 12.24 -16.92 19.78
C TYR A 77 13.32 -15.90 19.42
#